data_AF-A0A183UTF3-F1
#
_entry.id   AF-A0A183UTF3-F1
#
_cell.length_a   1.000
_cell.length_b   1.000
_cell.length_c   1.000
_cell.angle_alpha   90.00
_cell.angle_beta   90.00
_cell.angle_gamma   90.00
#
_symmetry.space_group_name_H-M   'P 1'
#
loop_
_entity.id
_entity.type
_entity.pdbx_description
1 polymer ?
#
loop_
_entity_poly.entity_id
_entity_poly.type
_entity_poly.pdbx_seq_one_letter_code
_entity_poly.pdbx_strand_id
1 'polypeptide(L)'
;MISSKSVFKEHLKAKPEVELFCLVGMKDSYTDFHIDFGGSSVWYHVFKGQKVFYVVAPTEENVRRFADYQNSSNRTEVFFGDLLPPDSLFKVIINEGETLMIPAGWIHAVTTPCDSLVFGGNFLHSLNIEMQLRLLFRSFYVALDLREK
;
A
#
# COMPACT_ATOMS: atom_id res chain seq x y z
N MET A 1 -33.93 23.62 -2.35
CA MET A 1 -33.08 23.76 -3.54
C MET A 1 -31.63 23.69 -3.05
N ILE A 2 -30.97 22.54 -3.23
CA ILE A 2 -29.57 22.38 -2.82
C ILE A 2 -28.72 23.19 -3.82
N SER A 3 -28.01 24.22 -3.33
CA SER A 3 -27.14 25.07 -4.16
C SER A 3 -25.80 24.36 -4.36
N SER A 4 -25.17 24.50 -5.54
CA SER A 4 -23.85 23.88 -5.78
C SER A 4 -22.79 24.30 -4.74
N LYS A 5 -22.96 25.49 -4.13
CA LYS A 5 -22.08 25.99 -3.06
C LYS A 5 -22.24 25.24 -1.74
N SER A 6 -23.43 24.75 -1.40
CA SER A 6 -23.62 23.96 -0.17
C SER A 6 -23.06 22.55 -0.34
N VAL A 7 -23.30 21.92 -1.50
CA VAL A 7 -22.71 20.61 -1.85
C VAL A 7 -21.19 20.66 -1.85
N PHE A 8 -20.60 21.71 -2.45
CA PHE A 8 -19.16 21.87 -2.47
C PHE A 8 -18.55 21.99 -1.06
N LYS A 9 -19.19 22.76 -0.17
CA LYS A 9 -18.74 22.88 1.22
C LYS A 9 -18.84 21.56 1.98
N GLU A 10 -19.90 20.79 1.77
CA GLU A 10 -20.05 19.46 2.36
C GLU A 10 -19.00 18.49 1.81
N HIS A 11 -18.75 18.52 0.50
CA HIS A 11 -17.72 17.70 -0.14
C HIS A 11 -16.32 18.01 0.40
N LEU A 12 -15.98 19.29 0.57
CA LEU A 12 -14.70 19.69 1.18
C LEU A 12 -14.57 19.20 2.62
N LYS A 13 -15.66 19.21 3.41
CA LYS A 13 -15.65 18.68 4.78
C LYS A 13 -15.50 17.16 4.84
N ALA A 14 -15.97 16.46 3.82
CA ALA A 14 -15.88 15.01 3.70
C ALA A 14 -14.65 14.54 2.89
N LYS A 15 -13.76 15.45 2.50
CA LYS A 15 -12.58 15.13 1.70
C LYS A 15 -11.65 14.23 2.54
N PRO A 16 -11.20 13.08 2.00
CA PRO A 16 -10.20 12.26 2.68
C PRO A 16 -8.87 12.99 2.85
N GLU A 17 -8.33 13.02 4.07
CA GLU A 17 -7.06 13.66 4.40
C GLU A 17 -5.91 12.63 4.38
N VAL A 18 -5.59 12.13 3.19
CA VAL A 18 -4.60 11.05 2.98
C VAL A 18 -3.47 11.44 2.02
N GLU A 19 -3.39 12.72 1.68
CA GLU A 19 -2.49 13.24 0.64
C GLU A 19 -1.06 13.46 1.15
N LEU A 20 -0.88 13.62 2.47
CA LEU A 20 0.40 13.99 3.09
C LEU A 20 0.61 13.17 4.38
N PHE A 21 1.63 12.33 4.36
CA PHE A 21 2.13 11.57 5.50
C PHE A 21 3.57 11.97 5.80
N CYS A 22 3.91 11.97 7.09
CA CYS A 22 5.27 12.06 7.60
C CYS A 22 5.59 10.74 8.29
N LEU A 23 6.56 9.99 7.77
CA LEU A 23 6.97 8.71 8.32
C LEU A 23 8.33 8.87 8.99
N VAL A 24 8.36 8.62 10.29
CA VAL A 24 9.58 8.56 11.11
C VAL A 24 9.84 7.09 11.41
N GLY A 25 10.91 6.53 10.82
CA GLY A 25 11.24 5.11 10.99
C GLY A 25 12.60 4.94 11.63
N MET A 26 12.65 4.18 12.71
CA MET A 26 13.91 3.79 13.35
C MET A 26 14.61 2.70 12.53
N LYS A 27 15.93 2.61 12.66
CA LYS A 27 16.72 1.50 12.14
C LYS A 27 16.10 0.15 12.54
N ASP A 28 16.14 -0.79 11.59
CA ASP A 28 15.64 -2.16 11.67
C ASP A 28 14.10 -2.26 11.77
N SER A 29 13.35 -1.15 11.59
CA SER A 29 11.89 -1.19 11.45
C SER A 29 11.50 -1.93 10.17
N TYR A 30 10.52 -2.83 10.29
CA TYR A 30 9.95 -3.60 9.19
C TYR A 30 8.43 -3.44 9.14
N THR A 31 7.89 -3.21 7.94
CA THR A 31 6.46 -3.27 7.66
C THR A 31 6.23 -4.39 6.66
N ASP A 32 5.43 -5.37 7.06
CA ASP A 32 5.22 -6.59 6.30
C ASP A 32 4.44 -6.36 5.00
N PHE A 33 4.35 -7.39 4.15
CA PHE A 33 3.71 -7.27 2.85
C PHE A 33 2.27 -6.80 2.94
N HIS A 34 1.96 -5.72 2.24
CA HIS A 34 0.64 -5.13 2.17
C HIS A 34 0.35 -4.53 0.79
N ILE A 35 -0.92 -4.20 0.59
CA ILE A 35 -1.39 -3.34 -0.49
C ILE A 35 -1.99 -2.11 0.18
N ASP A 36 -1.68 -0.93 -0.34
CA ASP A 36 -2.18 0.31 0.23
C ASP A 36 -3.71 0.39 0.19
N PHE A 37 -4.25 1.06 1.20
CA PHE A 37 -5.69 1.16 1.42
C PHE A 37 -6.40 1.76 0.21
N GLY A 38 -7.61 1.25 -0.06
CA GLY A 38 -8.44 1.66 -1.19
C GLY A 38 -7.84 1.33 -2.56
N GLY A 39 -6.78 0.51 -2.61
CA GLY A 39 -6.03 0.25 -3.85
C GLY A 39 -5.35 1.50 -4.39
N SER A 40 -5.01 2.45 -3.53
CA SER A 40 -4.37 3.70 -3.92
C SER A 40 -2.96 3.48 -4.48
N SER A 41 -2.52 4.44 -5.29
CA SER A 41 -1.10 4.62 -5.61
C SER A 41 -0.46 5.48 -4.50
N VAL A 42 0.85 5.34 -4.30
CA VAL A 42 1.60 6.10 -3.29
C VAL A 42 2.84 6.73 -3.89
N TRP A 43 3.16 7.94 -3.43
CA TRP A 43 4.47 8.56 -3.64
C TRP A 43 5.24 8.60 -2.32
N TYR A 44 6.55 8.41 -2.39
CA TYR A 44 7.40 8.22 -1.22
C TYR A 44 8.75 8.90 -1.46
N HIS A 45 9.09 9.93 -0.69
CA HIS A 45 10.30 10.73 -0.82
C HIS A 45 11.16 10.66 0.45
N VAL A 46 12.36 10.07 0.33
CA VAL A 46 13.27 9.91 1.48
C VAL A 46 13.99 11.24 1.70
N PHE A 47 13.56 11.99 2.70
CA PHE A 47 14.22 13.25 3.07
C PHE A 47 15.53 13.01 3.80
N LYS A 48 15.59 12.01 4.68
CA LYS A 48 16.80 11.58 5.40
C LYS A 48 16.81 10.07 5.56
N GLY A 49 17.97 9.45 5.40
CA GLY A 49 18.16 8.01 5.64
C GLY A 49 17.97 7.18 4.37
N GLN A 50 17.38 5.98 4.50
CA GLN A 50 17.20 5.04 3.41
C GLN A 50 16.01 4.10 3.70
N LYS A 51 15.27 3.72 2.66
CA LYS A 51 14.30 2.62 2.71
C LYS A 51 14.61 1.56 1.67
N VAL A 52 14.25 0.33 1.99
CA VAL A 52 14.30 -0.79 1.06
C VAL A 52 12.91 -1.38 0.94
N PHE A 53 12.37 -1.35 -0.28
CA PHE A 53 11.09 -1.92 -0.64
C PHE A 53 11.30 -3.28 -1.30
N TYR A 54 10.46 -4.24 -0.92
CA TYR A 54 10.30 -5.51 -1.61
C TYR A 54 8.97 -5.48 -2.33
N VAL A 55 8.96 -5.37 -3.65
CA VAL A 55 7.76 -5.09 -4.46
C VAL A 55 7.41 -6.27 -5.37
N VAL A 56 6.12 -6.49 -5.53
CA VAL A 56 5.55 -7.58 -6.32
C VAL A 56 4.42 -7.05 -7.18
N ALA A 57 4.47 -7.35 -8.48
CA ALA A 57 3.45 -6.92 -9.43
C ALA A 57 2.09 -7.57 -9.10
N PRO A 58 0.97 -6.84 -9.23
CA PRO A 58 -0.36 -7.33 -8.87
C PRO A 58 -0.99 -8.21 -9.96
N THR A 59 -0.31 -9.28 -10.34
CA THR A 59 -0.88 -10.30 -11.24
C THR A 59 -2.03 -11.03 -10.55
N GLU A 60 -2.93 -11.64 -11.33
CA GLU A 60 -4.01 -12.48 -10.79
C GLU A 60 -3.50 -13.53 -9.79
N GLU A 61 -2.38 -14.18 -10.12
CA GLU A 61 -1.76 -15.19 -9.28
C GLU A 61 -1.20 -14.60 -7.98
N ASN A 62 -0.43 -13.51 -8.06
CA ASN A 62 0.20 -12.89 -6.89
C ASN A 62 -0.85 -12.33 -5.93
N VAL A 63 -1.94 -11.73 -6.46
CA VAL A 63 -3.04 -11.22 -5.63
C VAL A 63 -3.81 -12.37 -4.96
N ARG A 64 -3.95 -13.53 -5.60
CA ARG A 64 -4.54 -14.73 -4.95
C ARG A 64 -3.64 -15.24 -3.83
N ARG A 65 -2.35 -15.47 -4.11
CA ARG A 65 -1.36 -15.89 -3.11
C ARG A 65 -1.31 -14.93 -1.93
N PHE A 66 -1.36 -13.62 -2.18
CA PHE A 66 -1.38 -12.60 -1.14
C PHE A 66 -2.63 -12.67 -0.28
N ALA A 67 -3.81 -12.92 -0.87
CA ALA A 67 -5.02 -13.12 -0.08
C ALA A 67 -4.96 -14.38 0.79
N ASP A 68 -4.45 -15.49 0.25
CA ASP A 68 -4.27 -16.73 1.00
C ASP A 68 -3.28 -16.53 2.16
N TYR A 69 -2.18 -15.81 1.90
CA TYR A 69 -1.20 -15.40 2.90
C TYR A 69 -1.82 -14.53 4.00
N GLN A 70 -2.65 -13.54 3.65
CA GLN A 70 -3.31 -12.68 4.63
C GLN A 70 -4.33 -13.43 5.50
N ASN A 71 -4.88 -14.53 5.00
CA ASN A 71 -5.82 -15.39 5.71
C ASN A 71 -5.15 -16.57 6.44
N SER A 72 -3.83 -16.72 6.35
CA SER A 72 -3.13 -17.85 6.97
C SER A 72 -2.95 -17.64 8.47
N SER A 73 -3.08 -18.71 9.25
CA SER A 73 -2.87 -18.67 10.70
C SER A 73 -1.41 -18.47 11.12
N ASN A 74 -0.48 -18.80 10.23
CA ASN A 74 0.97 -18.71 10.43
C ASN A 74 1.61 -17.48 9.75
N ARG A 75 0.82 -16.47 9.41
CA ARG A 75 1.28 -15.29 8.66
C ARG A 75 2.52 -14.62 9.26
N THR A 76 2.61 -14.56 10.59
CA THR A 76 3.74 -13.95 11.32
C THR A 76 5.02 -14.78 11.31
N GLU A 77 4.94 -16.03 10.84
CA GLU A 77 6.07 -16.98 10.81
C GLU A 77 6.60 -17.21 9.39
N VAL A 78 5.88 -16.71 8.37
CA VAL A 78 6.19 -16.94 6.96
C VAL A 78 6.47 -15.62 6.26
N PHE A 79 7.61 -15.55 5.56
CA PHE A 79 7.91 -14.45 4.68
C PHE A 79 7.18 -14.63 3.34
N PHE A 80 6.25 -13.73 3.00
CA PHE A 80 5.44 -13.87 1.77
C PHE A 80 6.29 -13.99 0.49
N GLY A 81 7.47 -13.37 0.48
CA GLY A 81 8.40 -13.47 -0.64
C GLY A 81 8.81 -14.90 -1.00
N ASP A 82 8.81 -15.82 -0.04
CA ASP A 82 9.15 -17.24 -0.25
C ASP A 82 7.99 -18.04 -0.89
N LEU A 83 6.77 -17.47 -0.88
CA LEU A 83 5.56 -18.09 -1.44
C LEU A 83 5.32 -17.71 -2.91
N LEU A 84 6.13 -16.79 -3.43
CA LEU A 84 6.00 -16.25 -4.78
C LEU A 84 6.63 -17.16 -5.84
N PRO A 85 6.14 -17.11 -7.08
CA PRO A 85 6.86 -17.71 -8.20
C PRO A 85 8.27 -17.11 -8.34
N PRO A 86 9.22 -17.85 -8.94
CA PRO A 86 10.52 -17.31 -9.28
C PRO A 86 10.41 -15.97 -10.04
N ASP A 87 11.38 -15.08 -9.81
CA ASP A 87 11.49 -13.78 -10.47
C ASP A 87 10.31 -12.79 -10.27
N SER A 88 9.43 -13.05 -9.31
CA SER A 88 8.27 -12.18 -9.01
C SER A 88 8.55 -11.09 -7.96
N LEU A 89 9.64 -11.22 -7.18
CA LEU A 89 10.00 -10.31 -6.09
C LEU A 89 11.15 -9.40 -6.51
N PHE A 90 10.92 -8.09 -6.46
CA PHE A 90 11.94 -7.09 -6.77
C PHE A 90 12.35 -6.33 -5.51
N LYS A 91 13.65 -6.11 -5.34
CA LYS A 91 14.21 -5.27 -4.27
C LYS A 91 14.51 -3.88 -4.82
N VAL A 92 13.92 -2.85 -4.25
CA VAL A 92 14.11 -1.45 -4.61
C VAL A 92 14.71 -0.71 -3.42
N ILE A 93 15.86 -0.07 -3.61
CA ILE A 93 16.52 0.74 -2.58
C ILE A 93 16.25 2.20 -2.92
N ILE A 94 15.74 2.96 -1.95
CA ILE A 94 15.50 4.40 -2.07
C ILE A 94 16.41 5.11 -1.08
N ASN A 95 17.34 5.87 -1.60
CA ASN A 95 18.31 6.67 -0.86
C ASN A 95 17.77 8.08 -0.58
N GLU A 96 18.47 8.78 0.30
CA GLU A 96 18.23 10.19 0.58
C GLU A 96 18.13 11.03 -0.72
N GLY A 97 17.06 11.81 -0.83
CA GLY A 97 16.75 12.65 -1.99
C GLY A 97 15.97 11.94 -3.11
N GLU A 98 15.82 10.62 -3.07
CA GLU A 98 15.11 9.87 -4.10
C GLU A 98 13.61 9.76 -3.80
N THR A 99 12.82 9.64 -4.88
CA THR A 99 11.36 9.48 -4.83
C THR A 99 10.96 8.20 -5.53
N LEU A 100 10.18 7.36 -4.85
CA LEU A 100 9.49 6.21 -5.44
C LEU A 100 8.02 6.54 -5.65
N MET A 101 7.46 6.08 -6.77
CA MET A 101 6.02 5.99 -6.98
C MET A 101 5.64 4.52 -7.13
N ILE A 102 4.66 4.07 -6.33
CA ILE A 102 4.13 2.71 -6.39
C ILE A 102 2.72 2.78 -6.98
N PRO A 103 2.46 2.10 -8.11
CA PRO A 103 1.13 2.08 -8.71
C PRO A 103 0.12 1.29 -7.87
N ALA A 104 -1.16 1.58 -8.10
CA ALA A 104 -2.29 0.87 -7.51
C ALA A 104 -2.12 -0.66 -7.53
N GLY A 105 -2.27 -1.26 -6.35
CA GLY A 105 -2.34 -2.71 -6.14
C GLY A 105 -1.03 -3.45 -5.95
N TRP A 106 0.12 -2.81 -6.17
CA TRP A 106 1.41 -3.45 -5.94
C TRP A 106 1.57 -3.89 -4.49
N ILE A 107 1.87 -5.17 -4.31
CA ILE A 107 2.09 -5.77 -2.99
C ILE A 107 3.52 -5.45 -2.59
N HIS A 108 3.73 -4.92 -1.38
CA HIS A 108 5.05 -4.53 -0.95
C HIS A 108 5.29 -4.63 0.55
N ALA A 109 6.53 -4.93 0.92
CA ALA A 109 7.06 -4.84 2.28
C ALA A 109 8.18 -3.81 2.33
N VAL A 110 8.45 -3.24 3.50
CA VAL A 110 9.43 -2.16 3.66
C VAL A 110 10.33 -2.45 4.86
N THR A 111 11.64 -2.31 4.67
CA THR A 111 12.61 -2.29 5.78
C THR A 111 13.39 -0.97 5.81
N THR A 112 13.79 -0.59 7.02
CA THR A 112 14.44 0.68 7.33
C THR A 112 15.86 0.41 7.84
N PRO A 113 16.89 0.33 6.97
CA PRO A 113 18.24 -0.06 7.38
C PRO A 113 18.96 0.99 8.27
N CYS A 114 18.47 2.23 8.31
CA CYS A 114 18.95 3.28 9.19
C CYS A 114 17.81 4.24 9.55
N ASP A 115 17.94 4.99 10.65
CA ASP A 115 16.97 6.01 11.04
C ASP A 115 16.64 6.93 9.88
N SER A 116 15.36 7.07 9.58
CA SER A 116 14.88 7.71 8.37
C SER A 116 13.69 8.62 8.61
N LEU A 117 13.66 9.74 7.88
CA LEU A 117 12.55 10.67 7.80
C LEU A 117 12.07 10.72 6.34
N VAL A 118 10.78 10.47 6.15
CA VAL A 118 10.19 10.36 4.81
C VAL A 118 8.89 11.13 4.75
N PHE A 119 8.65 11.78 3.61
CA PHE A 119 7.34 12.31 3.24
C PHE A 119 6.70 11.47 2.14
N GLY A 120 5.40 11.28 2.22
CA GLY A 120 4.66 10.54 1.20
C GLY A 120 3.18 10.89 1.19
N GLY A 121 2.41 10.16 0.40
CA GLY A 121 0.98 10.41 0.25
C GLY A 121 0.31 9.39 -0.65
N ASN A 122 -0.95 9.09 -0.35
CA ASN A 122 -1.76 8.18 -1.14
C ASN A 122 -2.70 8.97 -2.04
N PHE A 123 -2.94 8.46 -3.25
CA PHE A 123 -3.83 9.08 -4.22
C PHE A 123 -4.51 8.05 -5.11
N LEU A 124 -5.72 8.38 -5.56
CA LEU A 124 -6.45 7.64 -6.58
C LEU A 124 -6.38 8.41 -7.91
N HIS A 125 -6.41 7.69 -9.02
CA HIS A 125 -6.39 8.29 -10.35
C HIS A 125 -7.22 7.48 -11.35
N SER A 126 -7.52 8.09 -12.50
CA SER A 126 -8.37 7.46 -13.52
C SER A 126 -7.67 6.40 -14.37
N LEU A 127 -6.33 6.33 -14.34
CA LEU A 127 -5.55 5.41 -15.18
C LEU A 127 -5.69 3.92 -14.82
N ASN A 128 -6.14 3.58 -13.60
CA ASN A 128 -6.26 2.19 -13.16
C ASN A 128 -7.45 1.96 -12.21
N ILE A 129 -8.63 2.46 -12.62
CA ILE A 129 -9.87 2.37 -11.82
C ILE A 129 -10.24 0.91 -11.54
N GLU A 130 -10.01 0.01 -12.51
CA GLU A 130 -10.33 -1.41 -12.36
C GLU A 130 -9.59 -2.03 -11.17
N MET A 131 -8.27 -1.83 -11.07
CA MET A 131 -7.49 -2.34 -9.93
C MET A 131 -7.92 -1.69 -8.61
N GLN A 132 -8.14 -0.37 -8.61
CA GLN A 132 -8.60 0.37 -7.42
C GLN A 132 -9.92 -0.21 -6.89
N LEU A 133 -10.91 -0.41 -7.77
CA LEU A 133 -12.21 -0.99 -7.39
C LEU A 133 -12.08 -2.46 -6.97
N ARG A 134 -11.28 -3.24 -7.68
CA ARG A 134 -11.06 -4.66 -7.36
C ARG A 134 -10.55 -4.83 -5.94
N LEU A 135 -9.59 -4.01 -5.52
CA LEU A 135 -9.03 -4.07 -4.17
C LEU A 135 -10.01 -3.55 -3.13
N LEU A 136 -10.71 -2.45 -3.41
CA LEU A 136 -11.74 -1.93 -2.52
C LEU A 136 -12.82 -2.98 -2.20
N PHE A 137 -13.36 -3.63 -3.24
CA PHE A 137 -14.40 -4.65 -3.05
C PHE A 137 -13.85 -5.96 -2.48
N ARG A 138 -12.63 -6.38 -2.86
CA ARG A 138 -12.01 -7.59 -2.30
C ARG A 138 -11.64 -7.44 -0.83
N SER A 139 -11.15 -6.27 -0.39
CA SER A 139 -10.97 -5.96 1.03
C SER A 139 -12.29 -6.07 1.80
N PHE A 140 -13.42 -5.76 1.16
CA PHE A 140 -14.75 -5.96 1.73
C PHE A 140 -15.10 -7.45 1.90
N TYR A 141 -14.76 -8.31 0.94
CA TYR A 141 -14.98 -9.76 1.04
C TYR A 141 -14.06 -10.44 2.06
N VAL A 142 -12.77 -10.05 2.14
CA VAL A 142 -11.84 -10.58 3.16
C VAL A 142 -12.30 -10.18 4.57
N ALA A 143 -12.84 -8.97 4.75
CA ALA A 143 -13.38 -8.52 6.03
C ALA A 143 -14.74 -9.15 6.41
N LEU A 144 -15.46 -9.75 5.45
CA LEU A 144 -16.72 -10.46 5.68
C LEU A 144 -16.51 -11.95 5.96
N ASP A 145 -15.47 -12.58 5.36
CA ASP A 145 -15.10 -13.96 5.66
C ASP A 145 -14.63 -14.14 7.13
N LEU A 146 -14.14 -13.06 7.76
CA LEU A 146 -13.86 -13.00 9.20
C LEU A 146 -15.11 -12.89 10.10
N ARG A 147 -16.32 -12.78 9.54
CA ARG A 147 -17.58 -12.74 10.30
C ARG A 147 -18.41 -14.04 10.22
N GLU A 148 -17.96 -15.04 9.46
CA GLU A 148 -18.65 -16.34 9.35
C GLU A 148 -17.94 -17.49 10.10
N LYS A 149 -17.20 -17.21 11.17
CA LYS A 149 -16.76 -18.23 12.14
C LYS A 149 -17.16 -17.88 13.56
#